data_AF-A0A329BF99-F1
#
_entry.id   AF-A0A329BF99-F1
#
_cell.length_a   1.000
_cell.length_b   1.000
_cell.length_c   1.000
_cell.angle_alpha   90.00
_cell.angle_beta   90.00
_cell.angle_gamma   90.00
#
_symmetry.space_group_name_H-M   'P 1'
#
loop_
_entity.id
_entity.type
_entity.pdbx_description
1 polymer ?
#
loop_
_entity_poly.entity_id
_entity_poly.type
_entity_poly.pdbx_seq_one_letter_code
_entity_poly.pdbx_strand_id
1 'polypeptide(L)' 'MSASAYRYQPRPDGNVALREQIILLAQRYRRYGAGMIYLKLRQSGWWVNHKRVDRLYAQAGLQVCR' A
#
# COMPACT_ATOMS: atom_id res chain seq x y z
N MET A 1 -24.34 -16.12 14.81
CA MET A 1 -23.69 -15.21 13.84
C MET A 1 -24.28 -13.82 14.03
N SER A 2 -23.46 -12.81 14.31
CA SER A 2 -23.93 -11.45 14.64
C SER A 2 -24.38 -10.69 13.39
N ALA A 3 -25.55 -10.06 13.43
CA ALA A 3 -26.16 -9.34 12.30
C ALA A 3 -25.30 -8.17 11.77
N SER A 4 -24.38 -7.65 12.58
CA SER A 4 -23.43 -6.59 12.20
C SER A 4 -22.38 -7.04 11.19
N ALA A 5 -21.91 -8.29 11.27
CA ALA A 5 -20.95 -8.85 10.31
C ALA A 5 -21.59 -9.05 8.91
N TYR A 6 -22.89 -9.30 8.87
CA TYR A 6 -23.65 -9.53 7.63
C TYR A 6 -23.92 -8.25 6.84
N ARG A 7 -23.82 -7.07 7.49
CA ARG A 7 -24.06 -5.75 6.88
C ARG A 7 -22.80 -5.01 6.47
N TYR A 8 -21.62 -5.62 6.66
CA TYR A 8 -20.37 -5.00 6.27
C TYR A 8 -20.24 -4.99 4.74
N GLN A 9 -20.45 -3.83 4.13
CA GLN A 9 -20.08 -3.60 2.75
C GLN A 9 -18.62 -3.16 2.70
N PRO A 10 -17.71 -3.93 2.06
CA PRO A 10 -16.34 -3.49 1.84
C PRO A 10 -16.40 -2.22 1.00
N ARG A 11 -15.90 -1.10 1.55
CA ARG A 11 -15.77 0.15 0.79
C ARG A 11 -14.86 -0.10 -0.40
N PRO A 12 -15.16 0.48 -1.59
CA PRO A 12 -14.27 0.39 -2.73
C PRO A 12 -12.93 0.97 -2.30
N ASP A 13 -11.98 0.08 -2.14
CA ASP A 13 -10.70 0.39 -1.59
C ASP A 13 -9.99 1.24 -2.63
N GLY A 14 -9.75 2.52 -2.34
CA GLY A 14 -8.79 3.36 -3.09
C GLY A 14 -7.35 2.81 -3.11
N ASN A 15 -7.17 1.54 -2.72
CA ASN A 15 -5.97 0.75 -2.82
C ASN A 15 -5.50 0.54 -4.24
N VAL A 16 -6.36 0.57 -5.27
CA VAL A 16 -5.92 0.33 -6.66
C VAL A 16 -4.93 1.42 -7.08
N ALA A 17 -5.34 2.69 -6.97
CA ALA A 17 -4.47 3.83 -7.29
C ALA A 17 -3.22 3.88 -6.37
N LEU A 18 -3.38 3.58 -5.08
CA LEU A 18 -2.27 3.53 -4.15
C LEU A 18 -1.27 2.42 -4.49
N ARG A 19 -1.75 1.24 -4.88
CA ARG A 19 -0.93 0.09 -5.25
C ARG A 19 -0.16 0.38 -6.53
N GLU A 20 -0.80 0.97 -7.53
CA GLU A 20 -0.14 1.41 -8.76
C GLU A 20 0.98 2.41 -8.45
N GLN A 21 0.72 3.41 -7.59
CA GLN A 21 1.76 4.36 -7.19
C GLN A 21 2.91 3.71 -6.42
N ILE A 22 2.62 2.75 -5.53
CA ILE A 22 3.65 1.97 -4.84
C ILE A 22 4.52 1.21 -5.85
N ILE A 23 3.91 0.53 -6.83
CA ILE A 23 4.63 -0.23 -7.87
C ILE A 23 5.48 0.72 -8.72
N LEU A 24 4.93 1.85 -9.16
CA LEU A 24 5.66 2.85 -9.94
C LEU A 24 6.89 3.38 -9.19
N LEU A 25 6.72 3.70 -7.90
CA LEU A 25 7.83 4.15 -7.05
C LEU A 25 8.86 3.03 -6.82
N ALA A 26 8.43 1.78 -6.63
CA ALA A 26 9.32 0.66 -6.43
C ALA A 26 10.13 0.31 -7.69
N GLN A 27 9.50 0.40 -8.86
CA GLN A 27 10.16 0.23 -10.15
C GLN A 27 11.17 1.34 -10.41
N ARG A 28 10.79 2.60 -10.12
CA ARG A 28 11.69 3.77 -10.26
C ARG A 28 12.86 3.70 -9.26
N TYR A 29 12.60 3.28 -8.03
CA TYR A 29 13.58 3.26 -6.94
C TYR A 29 13.79 1.83 -6.42
N ARG A 30 14.45 0.98 -7.22
CA ARG A 30 14.67 -0.44 -6.88
C ARG A 30 15.41 -0.71 -5.56
N ARG A 31 16.15 0.26 -5.03
CA ARG A 31 16.87 0.15 -3.75
C ARG A 31 16.01 0.51 -2.54
N TYR A 32 14.81 1.05 -2.76
CA TYR A 32 13.97 1.55 -1.68
C TYR A 32 13.10 0.42 -1.14
N GLY A 33 13.14 0.25 0.17
CA GLY A 33 12.17 -0.58 0.88
C GLY A 33 10.85 0.15 1.13
N ALA A 34 9.87 -0.56 1.70
CA ALA A 34 8.52 -0.05 1.94
C ALA A 34 8.49 1.29 2.74
N GLY A 35 9.37 1.44 3.75
CA GLY A 35 9.50 2.69 4.51
C GLY A 35 9.92 3.89 3.66
N MET A 36 10.78 3.70 2.65
CA MET A 36 11.18 4.79 1.75
C MET A 36 10.12 5.15 0.73
N ILE A 37 9.40 4.14 0.24
CA ILE A 37 8.24 4.35 -0.62
C ILE A 37 7.16 5.13 0.15
N TYR A 38 6.92 4.80 1.41
CA TYR A 38 6.00 5.53 2.27
C TYR A 38 6.35 7.03 2.39
N LEU A 39 7.63 7.38 2.61
CA LEU A 39 8.02 8.80 2.66
C LEU A 39 7.81 9.51 1.31
N LYS A 40 8.06 8.83 0.18
CA LYS A 40 7.79 9.39 -1.14
C LYS A 40 6.30 9.60 -1.39
N LEU A 41 5.45 8.67 -0.95
CA LEU A 41 4.00 8.85 -1.00
C LEU A 41 3.55 10.06 -0.20
N ARG A 42 4.11 10.27 1.01
CA ARG A 42 3.81 11.47 1.82
C ARG A 42 4.26 12.76 1.15
N GLN A 43 5.44 12.77 0.51
CA GLN A 43 5.91 13.92 -0.28
C GLN A 43 4.99 14.25 -1.46
N SER A 44 4.41 13.22 -2.10
CA SER A 44 3.42 13.38 -3.17
C SER A 44 2.01 13.72 -2.67
N GLY A 45 1.84 14.01 -1.38
CA GLY A 45 0.56 14.41 -0.79
C GLY A 45 -0.38 13.26 -0.43
N TRP A 46 0.06 12.00 -0.48
CA TRP A 46 -0.78 10.87 -0.07
C TRP A 46 -0.88 10.76 1.45
N TRP A 47 -2.10 10.78 1.97
CA TRP A 47 -2.41 10.57 3.39
C TRP A 47 -2.64 9.09 3.68
N VAL A 48 -1.55 8.30 3.63
CA VAL A 48 -1.58 6.86 3.87
C VAL A 48 -0.78 6.51 5.12
N ASN A 49 -1.15 5.41 5.79
CA ASN A 49 -0.40 4.90 6.94
C ASN A 49 0.75 4.00 6.45
N HIS A 50 1.94 4.11 7.06
CA HIS A 50 3.09 3.25 6.75
C HIS A 50 2.72 1.75 6.81
N LYS A 51 1.92 1.32 7.81
CA LYS A 51 1.47 -0.09 7.92
C LYS A 51 0.67 -0.56 6.71
N ARG A 52 -0.09 0.34 6.07
CA ARG A 52 -0.87 0.03 4.87
C ARG A 52 0.05 -0.13 3.67
N VAL A 53 1.06 0.74 3.56
CA VAL A 53 2.09 0.66 2.52
C VAL A 53 2.89 -0.63 2.66
N ASP A 54 3.35 -0.97 3.87
CA ASP A 54 4.11 -2.21 4.13
C ASP A 54 3.32 -3.45 3.71
N ARG A 55 2.02 -3.52 4.05
CA ARG A 55 1.14 -4.62 3.65
C ARG A 55 0.98 -4.71 2.14
N LEU A 56 0.70 -3.60 1.46
CA LEU A 56 0.55 -3.57 0.00
C LEU A 56 1.86 -3.88 -0.72
N TYR A 57 3.00 -3.43 -0.16
CA TYR A 57 4.33 -3.69 -0.67
C TYR A 57 4.69 -5.19 -0.58
N ALA A 58 4.38 -5.83 0.54
CA ALA A 58 4.52 -7.28 0.70
C ALA A 58 3.57 -8.06 -0.23
N GLN A 59 2.30 -7.64 -0.34
CA GLN A 59 1.33 -8.25 -1.27
C GLN A 59 1.70 -8.09 -2.75
N ALA A 60 2.44 -7.04 -3.09
CA ALA A 60 2.95 -6.82 -4.43
C ALA A 60 4.21 -7.64 -4.75
N GLY A 61 4.72 -8.45 -3.81
CA GLY A 61 5.94 -9.24 -4.01
C GLY A 61 7.19 -8.39 -4.16
N LEU A 62 7.15 -7.13 -3.72
CA LEU A 62 8.26 -6.18 -3.84
C LEU A 62 9.29 -6.33 -2.71
N GLN A 63 9.05 -7.25 -1.77
CA GLN A 63 10.07 -7.65 -0.83
C GLN A 63 11.24 -8.26 -1.59
N VAL A 64 12.42 -7.67 -1.39
CA VAL A 64 13.66 -8.27 -1.88
C VAL A 64 13.83 -9.57 -1.12
N CYS A 65 13.64 -10.72 -1.79
CA CYS A 65 14.09 -12.00 -1.29
C CYS A 65 15.61 -11.86 -1.09
N ARG A 66 16.03 -11.83 0.18
CA ARG A 66 17.44 -11.93 0.57
C ARG A 66 17.84 -13.40 0.59
#